data_AF-A0A7J4S5J5-F1
#
_entry.id   AF-A0A7J4S5J5-F1
#
_cell.length_a   1.000
_cell.length_b   1.000
_cell.length_c   1.000
_cell.angle_alpha   90.00
_cell.angle_beta   90.00
_cell.angle_gamma   90.00
#
_symmetry.space_group_name_H-M   'P 1'
#
loop_
_entity.id
_entity.type
_entity.pdbx_description
1 polymer ?
#
loop_
_entity_poly.entity_id
_entity_poly.type
_entity_poly.pdbx_seq_one_letter_code
_entity_poly.pdbx_strand_id
1 'polypeptide(L)'
;MHRGIEIGIFLQPKLQDEEFVARGLGNLAAYRLQQEREEPLEWQVLRVQTSEHQHHYRLIVRHPDRVLDLGIRKDLEGILRDLSDETEDELRGRLREAER
;
A
#
# COMPACT_ATOMS: atom_id res chain seq x y z
N MET A 1 -16.61 4.16 -14.58
CA MET A 1 -15.29 4.13 -13.91
C MET A 1 -15.53 4.01 -12.42
N HIS A 2 -15.31 2.83 -11.84
CA HIS A 2 -15.37 2.63 -10.39
C HIS A 2 -14.20 3.39 -9.75
N ARG A 3 -14.50 4.40 -8.92
CA ARG A 3 -13.47 5.18 -8.22
C ARG A 3 -12.88 4.27 -7.15
N GLY A 4 -11.64 3.83 -7.35
CA GLY A 4 -10.89 3.11 -6.33
C GLY A 4 -10.65 3.94 -5.08
N ILE A 5 -10.16 3.29 -4.03
CA ILE A 5 -9.65 3.97 -2.84
C ILE A 5 -8.19 4.34 -3.11
N GLU A 6 -7.83 5.59 -2.86
CA GLU A 6 -6.47 6.10 -2.94
C GLU A 6 -5.97 6.49 -1.55
N ILE A 7 -4.79 5.99 -1.17
CA ILE A 7 -4.09 6.35 0.07
C ILE A 7 -2.67 6.81 -0.28
N GLY A 8 -2.26 7.94 0.30
CA GLY A 8 -0.90 8.44 0.19
C GLY A 8 0.03 7.75 1.18
N ILE A 9 1.17 7.28 0.69
CA ILE A 9 2.28 6.75 1.48
C ILE A 9 3.37 7.83 1.47
N PHE A 10 3.61 8.42 2.63
CA PHE A 10 4.63 9.44 2.86
C PHE A 10 5.75 8.79 3.66
N LEU A 11 6.93 8.70 3.04
CA LEU A 11 8.08 8.08 3.67
C LEU A 11 8.89 9.08 4.47
N GLN A 12 9.56 8.59 5.50
CA GLN A 12 10.55 9.38 6.21
C GLN A 12 11.72 9.71 5.27
N PRO A 13 12.32 10.90 5.39
CA PRO A 13 13.46 11.27 4.57
C PRO A 13 14.67 10.37 4.87
N LYS A 14 15.51 10.14 3.86
CA LYS A 14 16.80 9.41 3.94
C LYS A 14 16.69 7.90 4.10
N LEU A 15 15.60 7.27 3.67
CA LEU A 15 15.60 5.83 3.44
C LEU A 15 16.52 5.50 2.27
N GLN A 16 17.21 4.35 2.34
CA GLN A 16 18.13 3.94 1.28
C GLN A 16 17.40 3.58 -0.01
N ASP A 17 16.26 2.89 0.10
CA ASP A 17 15.44 2.47 -1.03
C ASP A 17 13.96 2.82 -0.81
N GLU A 18 13.64 4.10 -0.99
CA GLU A 18 12.28 4.62 -0.85
C GLU A 18 11.27 3.91 -1.76
N GLU A 19 11.67 3.53 -2.98
CA GLU A 19 10.76 2.87 -3.90
C GLU A 19 10.43 1.45 -3.43
N PHE A 20 11.43 0.70 -2.98
CA PHE A 20 11.21 -0.62 -2.40
C PHE A 20 10.29 -0.53 -1.18
N VAL A 21 10.57 0.37 -0.23
CA VAL A 21 9.78 0.50 1.00
C VAL A 21 8.33 0.86 0.67
N ALA A 22 8.10 1.86 -0.19
CA ALA A 22 6.74 2.26 -0.54
C ALA A 22 5.95 1.15 -1.25
N ARG A 23 6.58 0.46 -2.21
CA ARG A 23 5.95 -0.67 -2.91
C ARG A 23 5.70 -1.82 -1.94
N GLY A 24 6.65 -2.13 -1.07
CA GLY A 24 6.53 -3.18 -0.07
C GLY A 24 5.38 -2.94 0.89
N LEU A 25 5.33 -1.76 1.51
CA LEU A 25 4.23 -1.33 2.37
C LEU A 25 2.88 -1.41 1.65
N GLY A 26 2.79 -0.82 0.46
CA GLY A 26 1.54 -0.78 -0.28
C GLY A 26 1.05 -2.16 -0.73
N ASN A 27 1.95 -3.02 -1.22
CA ASN A 27 1.61 -4.37 -1.67
C ASN A 27 1.24 -5.28 -0.50
N LEU A 28 2.00 -5.25 0.60
CA LEU A 28 1.67 -6.04 1.80
C LEU A 28 0.35 -5.60 2.40
N ALA A 29 0.09 -4.29 2.47
CA ALA A 29 -1.15 -3.77 3.02
C ALA A 29 -2.36 -4.19 2.17
N ALA A 30 -2.28 -4.06 0.85
CA ALA A 30 -3.35 -4.47 -0.04
C ALA A 30 -3.56 -5.99 -0.05
N TYR A 31 -2.48 -6.77 -0.02
CA TYR A 31 -2.55 -8.22 0.07
C TYR A 31 -3.21 -8.67 1.38
N ARG A 32 -2.78 -8.12 2.53
CA ARG A 32 -3.37 -8.43 3.83
C ARG A 32 -4.85 -8.02 3.89
N LEU A 33 -5.20 -6.85 3.37
CA LEU A 33 -6.59 -6.41 3.25
C LEU A 33 -7.43 -7.41 2.44
N GLN A 34 -6.90 -7.90 1.31
CA GLN A 34 -7.56 -8.90 0.48
C GLN A 34 -7.84 -10.19 1.28
N GLN A 35 -6.88 -10.64 2.10
CA GLN A 35 -7.04 -11.82 2.96
C GLN A 35 -8.07 -11.59 4.06
N GLU A 36 -8.01 -10.44 4.76
CA GLU A 36 -8.92 -10.12 5.87
C GLU A 36 -10.37 -9.91 5.43
N ARG A 37 -10.58 -9.45 4.19
CA ARG A 37 -11.92 -9.22 3.61
C ARG A 37 -12.44 -10.39 2.78
N GLU A 38 -11.60 -11.39 2.51
CA GLU A 38 -11.92 -12.57 1.71
C GLU A 38 -12.56 -12.21 0.35
N GLU A 39 -12.13 -11.10 -0.26
CA GLU A 39 -12.67 -10.60 -1.53
C GLU A 39 -11.56 -10.26 -2.52
N PRO A 40 -11.78 -10.40 -3.85
CA PRO A 40 -10.76 -10.09 -4.84
C PRO A 40 -10.53 -8.58 -4.92
N LEU A 41 -9.27 -8.16 -4.77
CA LEU A 41 -8.86 -6.77 -4.90
C LEU A 41 -7.77 -6.62 -5.96
N GLU A 42 -7.83 -5.52 -6.70
CA GLU A 42 -6.76 -5.09 -7.60
C GLU A 42 -6.09 -3.86 -6.99
N TRP A 43 -4.75 -3.82 -7.00
CA TRP A 43 -4.03 -2.67 -6.47
C TRP A 43 -2.78 -2.31 -7.26
N GLN A 44 -2.36 -1.06 -7.08
CA GLN A 44 -1.15 -0.51 -7.67
C GLN A 44 -0.51 0.49 -6.72
N VAL A 45 0.82 0.49 -6.65
CA VAL A 45 1.60 1.52 -5.96
C VAL A 45 2.29 2.40 -7.00
N LEU A 46 2.02 3.70 -6.97
CA LEU A 46 2.51 4.67 -7.93
C LEU A 46 3.39 5.71 -7.23
N ARG A 47 4.54 6.05 -7.82
CA ARG A 47 5.31 7.23 -7.44
C ARG A 47 4.68 8.46 -8.09
N VAL A 48 4.32 9.46 -7.29
CA VAL A 48 3.69 10.70 -7.72
C VAL A 48 4.66 11.86 -7.49
N GLN A 49 5.17 12.44 -8.57
CA GLN A 49 6.00 13.63 -8.52
C GLN A 49 5.12 14.87 -8.30
N THR A 50 5.38 15.65 -7.25
CA THR A 50 4.66 16.89 -6.95
C THR A 50 5.44 18.14 -7.33
N SER A 51 6.77 18.08 -7.29
CA SER A 51 7.71 19.10 -7.80
C SER A 51 9.04 18.45 -8.16
N GLU A 52 10.01 19.17 -8.72
CA GLU A 52 11.32 18.62 -9.11
C GLU A 52 12.05 17.84 -7.99
N HIS A 53 11.84 18.23 -6.73
CA HIS A 53 12.50 17.62 -5.57
C HIS A 53 11.54 16.95 -4.58
N GLN A 54 10.25 16.87 -4.90
CA GLN A 54 9.27 16.26 -4.02
C GLN A 54 8.46 15.21 -4.77
N HIS A 55 8.37 14.05 -4.15
CA HIS A 55 7.47 12.97 -4.54
C HIS A 55 6.85 12.34 -3.30
N HIS A 56 5.73 11.69 -3.50
CA HIS A 56 5.14 10.75 -2.55
C HIS A 56 4.68 9.51 -3.31
N TYR A 57 4.30 8.47 -2.58
CA TYR A 57 3.75 7.27 -3.20
C TYR A 57 2.24 7.22 -2.96
N ARG A 58 1.49 6.62 -3.89
CA ARG A 58 0.06 6.37 -3.73
C ARG A 58 -0.22 4.90 -3.92
N LEU A 59 -0.89 4.30 -2.93
CA LEU A 59 -1.55 3.02 -3.08
C LEU A 59 -2.97 3.26 -3.60
N ILE A 60 -3.31 2.59 -4.69
CA ILE A 60 -4.64 2.58 -5.28
C ILE A 60 -5.19 1.17 -5.14
N VAL A 61 -6.36 1.01 -4.53
CA VAL A 61 -7.07 -0.27 -4.39
C VAL A 61 -8.43 -0.18 -5.07
N ARG A 62 -8.82 -1.24 -5.78
CA ARG A 62 -10.07 -1.34 -6.54
C ARG A 62 -10.65 -2.74 -6.39
N HIS A 63 -11.96 -2.86 -6.54
CA HIS A 63 -12.60 -4.14 -6.77
C HIS A 63 -12.92 -4.26 -8.27
N PRO A 64 -12.73 -5.43 -8.90
CA PRO A 64 -12.99 -5.61 -10.33
C PRO A 64 -14.47 -5.34 -10.70
N ASP A 65 -15.40 -5.83 -9.88
CA ASP A 65 -16.85 -5.80 -10.20
C ASP A 65 -17.69 -4.73 -9.49
N ARG A 66 -17.18 -4.06 -8.44
CA ARG A 66 -18.00 -3.15 -7.62
C ARG A 66 -17.24 -1.93 -7.09
N VAL A 67 -17.98 -0.99 -6.51
CA VAL A 67 -17.41 0.10 -5.73
C VAL A 67 -17.05 -0.43 -4.34
N LEU A 68 -15.85 -0.11 -3.86
CA LEU A 68 -15.39 -0.41 -2.51
C LEU A 68 -16.23 0.36 -1.48
N ASP A 69 -16.57 -0.27 -0.36
CA ASP A 69 -17.23 0.42 0.74
C ASP A 69 -16.27 1.32 1.54
N LEU A 70 -16.83 2.20 2.38
CA LEU A 70 -16.06 3.18 3.14
C LEU A 70 -15.19 2.53 4.25
N GLY A 71 -15.52 1.33 4.70
CA GLY A 71 -14.79 0.60 5.74
C GLY A 71 -13.40 0.18 5.27
N ILE A 72 -13.25 -0.15 3.99
CA ILE A 72 -11.98 -0.59 3.40
C ILE A 72 -10.87 0.45 3.58
N ARG A 73 -11.19 1.74 3.48
CA ARG A 73 -10.20 2.80 3.74
C ARG A 73 -9.65 2.71 5.17
N LYS A 74 -10.53 2.55 6.15
CA LYS A 74 -10.15 2.55 7.57
C LYS A 74 -9.29 1.32 7.91
N ASP A 75 -9.65 0.16 7.37
CA ASP A 75 -8.87 -1.07 7.58
C ASP A 75 -7.49 -0.95 6.95
N LEU A 76 -7.44 -0.43 5.72
CA LEU A 76 -6.18 -0.22 5.01
C LEU A 76 -5.27 0.77 5.73
N GLU A 77 -5.82 1.85 6.30
CA GLU A 77 -5.08 2.78 7.16
C GLU A 77 -4.56 2.11 8.44
N GLY A 78 -5.32 1.18 9.03
CA GLY A 78 -4.89 0.38 10.17
C GLY A 78 -3.71 -0.52 9.82
N ILE A 79 -3.83 -1.30 8.76
CA ILE A 79 -2.77 -2.19 8.28
C ILE A 79 -1.50 -1.41 7.92
N LEU A 80 -1.63 -0.29 7.20
CA LEU A 80 -0.49 0.55 6.83
C LEU A 80 0.20 1.13 8.06
N ARG A 81 -0.55 1.48 9.11
CA ARG A 81 0.02 1.95 10.37
C ARG A 81 0.84 0.86 11.05
N ASP A 82 0.30 -0.35 11.16
CA ASP A 82 1.00 -1.48 11.75
C ASP A 82 2.30 -1.79 10.99
N LEU A 83 2.26 -1.76 9.65
CA LEU A 83 3.44 -2.01 8.81
C LEU A 83 4.45 -0.85 8.83
N SER A 84 4.01 0.37 9.10
CA SER A 84 4.89 1.55 9.10
C SER A 84 5.87 1.59 10.27
N ASP A 85 5.62 0.79 11.31
CA ASP A 85 6.52 0.61 12.44
C ASP A 85 7.64 -0.42 12.15
N GLU A 86 7.56 -1.14 11.03
CA GLU A 86 8.53 -2.17 10.63
C GLU A 86 9.77 -1.58 9.94
N THR A 87 10.90 -2.25 10.14
CA THR A 87 12.16 -1.97 9.45
C THR A 87 12.15 -2.48 8.01
N GLU A 88 13.07 -1.98 7.17
CA GLU A 88 13.19 -2.43 5.78
C GLU A 88 13.45 -3.95 5.66
N ASP A 89 14.26 -4.51 6.56
CA ASP A 89 14.57 -5.95 6.57
C ASP A 89 13.36 -6.81 6.93
N GLU A 90 12.51 -6.34 7.87
CA GLU A 90 11.25 -7.00 8.23
C GLU A 90 10.27 -6.99 7.06
N LEU A 91 10.14 -5.84 6.37
CA LEU A 91 9.32 -5.72 5.16
C LEU A 91 9.81 -6.66 4.04
N ARG A 92 11.14 -6.79 3.86
CA ARG A 92 11.74 -7.76 2.92
C ARG A 92 11.38 -9.19 3.28
N GLY A 93 11.41 -9.54 4.57
CA GLY A 93 11.01 -10.87 5.06
C GLY A 93 9.57 -11.19 4.72
N ARG A 94 8.64 -10.30 5.07
CA ARG A 94 7.20 -10.48 4.83
C ARG A 94 6.83 -10.57 3.35
N LEU A 95 7.45 -9.77 2.49
CA LEU A 95 7.20 -9.85 1.04
C LEU A 95 7.56 -11.21 0.48
N ARG A 96 8.70 -11.79 0.89
CA ARG A 96 9.11 -13.13 0.45
C ARG A 96 8.17 -14.22 0.94
N GLU A 97 7.58 -14.05 2.12
CA GLU A 97 6.56 -14.98 2.65
C GLU A 97 5.25 -14.87 1.89
N ALA A 98 4.83 -13.65 1.52
CA ALA A 98 3.60 -13.42 0.75
C ALA A 98 3.71 -13.87 -0.72
N GLU A 99 4.91 -14.00 -1.27
CA GLU A 99 5.17 -14.50 -2.64
C GLU A 99 5.23 -16.04 -2.74
N ARG A 100 5.21 -16.76 -1.62
CA ARG A 100 5.22 -18.24 -1.58
C ARG A 100 3.82 -18.83 -1.63
#